data_AF-A0A7J2U1I6-F1
#
_entry.id   AF-A0A7J2U1I6-F1
#
_cell.length_a   1.000
_cell.length_b   1.000
_cell.length_c   1.000
_cell.angle_alpha   90.00
_cell.angle_beta   90.00
_cell.angle_gamma   90.00
#
_symmetry.space_group_name_H-M   'P 1'
#
loop_
_entity.id
_entity.type
_entity.pdbx_description
1 polymer ?
#
loop_
_entity_poly.entity_id
_entity_poly.type
_entity_poly.pdbx_seq_one_letter_code
_entity_poly.pdbx_strand_id
1 'polypeptide(L)'
;MVIKSVVLYHGDCDGVIAAGLYIRHFLLDYFPGKIMLKYSHPWRLHEDLDRVSKSLKEGVEVVVLLDLAISLNTVELLKKLSKIKDLTIVVVDHHSSSAPIINALKEYYEGTMTRDI
;
A
#
# COMPACT_ATOMS: atom_id res chain seq x y z
N MET A 1 7.30 -12.25 16.92
CA MET A 1 7.84 -11.96 15.57
C MET A 1 7.28 -10.63 15.11
N VAL A 2 8.12 -9.70 14.65
CA VAL A 2 7.69 -8.37 14.21
C VAL A 2 7.35 -8.43 12.72
N ILE A 3 6.15 -7.96 12.36
CA ILE A 3 5.74 -7.82 10.95
C ILE A 3 6.54 -6.69 10.32
N LYS A 4 7.15 -6.97 9.16
CA LYS A 4 7.93 -6.00 8.39
C LYS A 4 7.17 -5.46 7.18
N SER A 5 6.25 -6.25 6.64
CA SER A 5 5.46 -5.88 5.47
C SER A 5 3.97 -6.16 5.67
N VAL A 6 3.13 -5.27 5.15
CA VAL A 6 1.69 -5.51 4.96
C VAL A 6 1.38 -5.46 3.48
N VAL A 7 0.76 -6.52 2.95
CA VAL A 7 0.33 -6.61 1.55
C VAL A 7 -1.19 -6.67 1.53
N LEU A 8 -1.81 -5.60 1.06
CA LEU A 8 -3.24 -5.51 0.74
C LEU A 8 -3.40 -5.82 -0.74
N TYR A 9 -4.29 -6.76 -1.08
CA TYR A 9 -4.49 -7.17 -2.47
C TYR A 9 -5.96 -7.52 -2.74
N HIS A 10 -6.33 -7.45 -4.01
CA HIS A 10 -7.65 -7.85 -4.45
C HIS A 10 -7.83 -9.37 -4.40
N GLY A 11 -9.08 -9.80 -4.18
CA GLY A 11 -9.42 -11.21 -3.96
C GLY A 11 -9.67 -12.04 -5.21
N ASP A 12 -9.50 -11.46 -6.40
CA ASP A 12 -9.59 -12.19 -7.67
C ASP A 12 -8.23 -12.74 -8.11
N CYS A 13 -8.19 -13.31 -9.32
CA CYS A 13 -6.99 -13.94 -9.84
C CYS A 13 -5.84 -12.94 -10.02
N ASP A 14 -6.13 -11.74 -10.51
CA ASP A 14 -5.11 -10.72 -10.80
C ASP A 14 -4.46 -10.25 -9.50
N GLY A 15 -5.25 -9.91 -8.48
CA GLY A 15 -4.74 -9.53 -7.16
C GLY A 15 -3.96 -10.66 -6.44
N VAL A 16 -4.46 -11.89 -6.48
CA VAL A 16 -3.80 -13.05 -5.84
C VAL A 16 -2.47 -13.37 -6.51
N ILE A 17 -2.42 -13.39 -7.85
CA ILE A 17 -1.21 -13.66 -8.61
C ILE A 17 -0.21 -12.51 -8.40
N ALA A 18 -0.65 -11.26 -8.45
CA ALA A 18 0.18 -10.10 -8.17
C ALA A 18 0.83 -10.18 -6.78
N ALA A 19 0.06 -10.56 -5.74
CA ALA A 19 0.59 -10.74 -4.40
C ALA A 19 1.66 -11.83 -4.33
N GLY A 20 1.41 -12.99 -4.94
CA GLY A 20 2.38 -14.08 -4.99
C GLY A 20 3.68 -13.68 -5.70
N LEU A 21 3.57 -13.02 -6.86
CA LEU A 21 4.71 -12.50 -7.61
C LEU A 21 5.48 -11.44 -6.82
N TYR A 22 4.77 -10.49 -6.22
CA TYR A 22 5.39 -9.40 -5.46
C TYR A 22 6.18 -9.96 -4.27
N ILE A 23 5.59 -10.88 -3.52
CA ILE A 23 6.25 -11.53 -2.38
C ILE A 23 7.51 -12.27 -2.84
N ARG A 24 7.41 -13.07 -3.91
CA ARG A 24 8.51 -13.88 -4.42
C ARG A 24 9.73 -13.04 -4.83
N HIS A 25 9.51 -11.86 -5.39
CA HIS A 25 10.56 -11.04 -5.99
C HIS A 25 11.07 -9.91 -5.07
N PHE A 26 10.19 -9.33 -4.25
CA PHE A 26 10.53 -8.13 -3.46
C PHE A 26 10.50 -8.35 -1.95
N LEU A 27 9.80 -9.37 -1.45
CA LEU A 27 9.63 -9.59 -0.01
C LEU A 27 10.12 -10.98 0.43
N LEU A 28 11.01 -11.60 -0.33
CA LEU A 28 11.48 -12.96 -0.07
C LEU A 28 12.11 -13.08 1.33
N ASP A 29 12.88 -12.07 1.74
CA ASP A 29 13.54 -12.00 3.05
C ASP A 29 12.56 -11.85 4.24
N TYR A 30 11.32 -11.47 3.94
CA TYR A 30 10.24 -11.36 4.93
C TYR A 30 9.36 -12.61 4.96
N PHE A 31 9.37 -13.43 3.91
CA PHE A 31 8.52 -14.60 3.80
C PHE A 31 8.96 -15.75 4.73
N PRO A 32 8.04 -16.54 5.31
CA PRO A 32 6.60 -16.28 5.39
C PRO A 32 6.22 -15.41 6.60
N GLY A 33 7.09 -15.33 7.60
CA GLY A 33 6.71 -14.92 8.95
C GLY A 33 6.58 -13.41 9.19
N LYS A 34 7.19 -12.58 8.36
CA LYS A 34 7.23 -11.12 8.56
C LYS A 34 6.29 -10.37 7.61
N ILE A 35 5.40 -11.09 6.93
CA ILE A 35 4.43 -10.52 5.98
C ILE A 35 3.01 -10.72 6.53
N MET A 36 2.25 -9.63 6.61
CA MET A 36 0.82 -9.68 6.84
C MET A 36 0.08 -9.58 5.51
N LEU A 37 -0.67 -10.62 5.17
CA LEU A 37 -1.52 -10.64 3.97
C LEU A 37 -2.96 -10.23 4.33
N LYS A 38 -3.53 -9.29 3.58
CA LYS A 38 -4.90 -8.82 3.76
C LYS A 38 -5.64 -8.72 2.42
N TYR A 39 -6.74 -9.44 2.32
CA TYR A 39 -7.66 -9.29 1.20
C TYR A 39 -8.51 -8.04 1.37
N SER A 40 -8.64 -7.25 0.30
CA SER A 40 -9.50 -6.08 0.27
C SER A 40 -10.28 -5.98 -1.05
N HIS A 41 -11.14 -4.98 -1.12
CA HIS A 41 -11.87 -4.59 -2.32
C HIS A 41 -11.90 -3.07 -2.46
N PRO A 42 -12.02 -2.52 -3.68
CA PRO A 42 -11.95 -1.07 -3.89
C PRO A 42 -12.88 -0.25 -3.01
N TRP A 43 -14.14 -0.69 -2.84
CA TRP A 43 -15.15 0.06 -2.08
C TRP A 43 -14.85 0.12 -0.57
N ARG A 44 -14.08 -0.82 -0.02
CA ARG A 44 -13.75 -0.90 1.41
C ARG A 44 -12.27 -0.71 1.73
N LEU A 45 -11.44 -0.46 0.71
CA LEU A 45 -9.99 -0.32 0.84
C LEU A 45 -9.60 0.69 1.93
N HIS A 46 -10.27 1.83 1.97
CA HIS A 46 -10.05 2.85 2.97
C HIS A 46 -10.29 2.34 4.41
N GLU A 47 -11.31 1.52 4.65
CA GLU A 47 -11.56 0.93 5.98
C GLU A 47 -10.48 -0.09 6.34
N ASP A 48 -10.11 -0.96 5.39
CA ASP A 48 -9.09 -1.99 5.61
C ASP A 48 -7.72 -1.35 5.85
N LEU A 49 -7.39 -0.29 5.11
CA LEU A 49 -6.17 0.48 5.28
C LEU A 49 -6.16 1.25 6.61
N ASP A 50 -7.28 1.81 7.05
CA ASP A 50 -7.40 2.45 8.37
C ASP A 50 -7.18 1.44 9.50
N ARG A 51 -7.77 0.24 9.41
CA ARG A 51 -7.53 -0.85 10.37
C ARG A 51 -6.06 -1.29 10.38
N VAL A 52 -5.45 -1.42 9.20
CA VAL A 52 -4.02 -1.70 9.08
C VAL A 52 -3.22 -0.60 9.77
N SER A 53 -3.50 0.67 9.48
CA SER A 53 -2.77 1.82 10.05
C SER A 53 -2.77 1.82 11.58
N LYS A 54 -3.91 1.50 12.21
CA LYS A 54 -4.05 1.36 13.67
C LYS A 54 -3.29 0.17 14.24
N SER A 55 -3.05 -0.85 13.42
CA SER A 55 -2.31 -2.05 13.78
C SER A 55 -0.82 -2.00 13.40
N LEU A 56 -0.39 -0.94 12.69
CA LEU A 56 1.02 -0.75 12.35
C LEU A 56 1.79 -0.54 13.65
N LYS A 57 2.65 -1.51 13.96
CA LYS A 57 3.60 -1.44 15.07
C LYS A 57 4.90 -0.81 14.57
N GLU A 58 5.71 -0.33 15.51
CA GLU A 58 7.09 0.04 15.21
C GLU A 58 7.80 -1.09 14.45
N GLY A 59 8.47 -0.73 13.36
CA GLY A 59 9.25 -1.65 12.55
C GLY A 59 8.54 -2.23 11.32
N VAL A 60 7.30 -1.83 11.00
CA VAL A 60 6.76 -2.05 9.65
C VAL A 60 7.47 -1.11 8.67
N GLU A 61 8.07 -1.68 7.64
CA GLU A 61 8.92 -0.99 6.66
C GLU A 61 8.20 -0.77 5.34
N VAL A 62 7.24 -1.62 4.99
CA VAL A 62 6.53 -1.52 3.71
C VAL A 62 5.04 -1.87 3.79
N VAL A 63 4.20 -1.03 3.19
CA VAL A 63 2.79 -1.30 2.93
C VAL A 63 2.59 -1.34 1.41
N VAL A 64 2.02 -2.41 0.90
CA VAL A 64 1.82 -2.66 -0.53
C VAL A 64 0.33 -2.80 -0.80
N LEU A 65 -0.19 -2.06 -1.79
CA LEU A 65 -1.54 -2.16 -2.32
C LEU A 65 -1.45 -2.71 -3.74
N LEU A 66 -2.06 -3.87 -3.99
CA LEU A 66 -2.01 -4.56 -5.27
C LEU A 66 -3.42 -4.73 -5.85
N ASP A 67 -3.59 -4.29 -7.09
CA ASP A 67 -4.78 -4.46 -7.89
C ASP A 67 -6.07 -3.91 -7.25
N LEU A 68 -5.92 -2.80 -6.54
CA LEU A 68 -7.00 -2.18 -5.78
C LEU A 68 -7.21 -0.76 -6.27
N ALA A 69 -8.37 -0.50 -6.88
CA ALA A 69 -8.70 0.84 -7.31
C ALA A 69 -8.75 1.82 -6.12
N ILE A 70 -8.07 2.96 -6.27
CA ILE A 70 -7.86 3.94 -5.21
C ILE A 70 -8.98 4.97 -5.23
N SER A 71 -9.56 5.26 -4.05
CA SER A 71 -10.54 6.33 -3.86
C SER A 71 -9.92 7.54 -3.15
N LEU A 72 -10.58 8.70 -3.19
CA LEU A 72 -10.15 9.91 -2.47
C LEU A 72 -9.96 9.66 -0.96
N ASN A 73 -10.85 8.86 -0.34
CA ASN A 73 -10.70 8.49 1.07
C ASN A 73 -9.42 7.69 1.33
N THR A 74 -9.05 6.83 0.37
CA THR A 74 -7.81 6.05 0.45
C THR A 74 -6.59 6.97 0.33
N VAL A 75 -6.63 7.98 -0.55
CA VAL A 75 -5.55 8.97 -0.71
C VAL A 75 -5.22 9.68 0.59
N GLU A 76 -6.23 10.14 1.31
CA GLU A 76 -6.02 10.84 2.59
C GLU A 76 -5.39 9.95 3.65
N LEU A 77 -5.68 8.65 3.65
CA LEU A 77 -5.00 7.68 4.51
C LEU A 77 -3.56 7.43 4.05
N LEU A 78 -3.32 7.30 2.75
CA LEU A 78 -1.96 7.12 2.20
C LEU A 78 -1.07 8.33 2.55
N LYS A 79 -1.58 9.56 2.43
CA LYS A 79 -0.88 10.80 2.86
C LYS A 79 -0.57 10.84 4.35
N LYS A 80 -1.40 10.23 5.20
CA LYS A 80 -1.12 10.12 6.64
C LYS A 80 -0.03 9.09 6.89
N LEU A 81 -0.12 7.93 6.25
CA LEU A 81 0.86 6.86 6.36
C LEU A 81 2.23 7.28 5.83
N SER A 82 2.29 8.08 4.76
CA SER A 82 3.55 8.53 4.17
C SER A 82 4.38 9.44 5.07
N LYS A 83 3.79 9.96 6.16
CA LYS A 83 4.51 10.73 7.19
C LYS A 83 5.20 9.85 8.22
N ILE A 84 4.94 8.54 8.22
CA ILE A 84 5.60 7.58 9.10
C ILE A 84 7.03 7.40 8.60
N LYS A 85 7.99 7.69 9.47
CA LYS A 85 9.41 7.56 9.17
C LYS A 85 9.74 6.10 8.79
N ASP A 86 10.59 5.93 7.77
CA ASP A 86 11.09 4.64 7.29
C ASP A 86 9.99 3.70 6.72
N LEU A 87 8.77 4.21 6.52
CA LEU A 87 7.68 3.48 5.88
C LEU A 87 7.63 3.76 4.38
N THR A 88 7.73 2.70 3.58
CA THR A 88 7.51 2.76 2.13
C THR A 88 6.09 2.33 1.79
N ILE A 89 5.41 3.11 0.95
CA ILE A 89 4.08 2.78 0.43
C ILE A 89 4.21 2.47 -1.05
N VAL A 90 3.76 1.30 -1.46
CA VAL A 90 3.77 0.86 -2.86
C VAL A 90 2.33 0.64 -3.31
N VAL A 91 1.96 1.23 -4.44
CA VAL A 91 0.65 1.03 -5.08
C VAL A 91 0.88 0.54 -6.49
N VAL A 92 0.37 -0.65 -6.81
CA VAL A 92 0.37 -1.22 -8.16
C VAL A 92 -1.06 -1.52 -8.52
N ASP A 93 -1.59 -0.82 -9.52
CA ASP A 93 -2.98 -0.94 -9.92
C ASP A 93 -3.14 -0.72 -11.43
N HIS A 94 -4.06 -1.46 -12.06
CA HIS A 94 -4.36 -1.36 -13.48
C HIS A 94 -5.72 -0.69 -13.76
N HIS A 95 -6.52 -0.38 -12.73
CA HIS A 95 -7.84 0.21 -12.91
C HIS A 95 -7.73 1.65 -13.43
N SER A 96 -8.43 1.94 -14.52
CA SER A 96 -8.43 3.27 -15.14
C SER A 96 -8.95 4.39 -14.22
N SER A 97 -9.85 4.03 -13.29
CA SER A 97 -10.39 4.94 -12.26
C SER A 97 -9.33 5.48 -11.30
N SER A 98 -8.19 4.80 -11.14
CA SER A 98 -7.10 5.23 -10.26
C SER A 98 -6.15 6.24 -10.91
N ALA A 99 -6.11 6.32 -12.24
CA ALA A 99 -5.19 7.20 -12.97
C ALA A 99 -5.22 8.68 -12.52
N PRO A 100 -6.38 9.36 -12.41
CA PRO A 100 -6.40 10.76 -11.96
C PRO A 100 -5.88 10.92 -10.53
N ILE A 101 -6.11 9.92 -9.68
CA ILE A 101 -5.71 9.93 -8.28
C ILE A 101 -4.20 9.69 -8.13
N ILE A 102 -3.64 8.76 -8.91
CA ILE A 102 -2.20 8.49 -8.93
C ILE A 102 -1.46 9.74 -9.42
N ASN A 103 -1.98 10.45 -10.41
CA ASN A 103 -1.38 11.71 -10.87
C ASN A 103 -1.39 12.77 -9.77
N ALA A 104 -2.50 12.94 -9.06
CA ALA A 104 -2.58 13.86 -7.93
C ALA A 104 -1.61 13.50 -6.78
N LEU A 105 -1.38 12.21 -6.54
CA LEU A 105 -0.38 11.75 -5.58
C LEU A 105 1.05 12.06 -6.05
N LYS A 106 1.37 11.82 -7.33
CA LYS A 106 2.69 12.17 -7.90
C LYS A 106 2.99 13.66 -7.74
N GLU A 107 2.05 14.53 -8.12
CA GLU A 107 2.18 15.99 -7.97
C GLU A 107 2.40 16.39 -6.51
N TYR A 108 1.67 15.77 -5.56
CA TYR A 108 1.85 16.02 -4.14
C TYR A 108 3.27 15.69 -3.67
N TYR A 109 3.83 14.54 -4.09
CA TYR A 109 5.18 14.11 -3.69
C TYR A 109 6.29 14.91 -4.37
N GLU A 110 6.15 15.24 -5.67
CA GLU A 110 7.10 16.12 -6.37
C GLU A 110 7.11 17.54 -5.77
N GLY A 111 5.94 18.04 -5.38
CA GLY A 111 5.78 19.33 -4.69
C GLY A 111 6.27 19.35 -3.25
N THR A 112 6.41 18.19 -2.58
CA THR A 112 7.02 18.10 -1.24
C THR A 112 8.53 17.97 -1.32
N MET A 113 9.06 17.16 -2.25
CA MET A 113 10.51 17.05 -2.45
C MET A 113 11.17 18.37 -2.87
N THR A 114 10.44 19.27 -3.55
CA THR A 114 10.94 20.60 -3.94
C THR A 114 10.94 21.63 -2.82
N ARG A 115 10.24 21.38 -1.70
CA ARG A 115 10.18 22.30 -0.55
C ARG A 115 11.22 21.98 0.53
N ASP A 116 11.85 20.81 0.46
CA ASP A 116 12.83 20.31 1.42
C ASP A 116 14.29 20.43 0.92
N ILE A 117 14.56 21.33 -0.04
CA ILE A 117 15.93 21.66 -0.53
C ILE A 117 16.30 23.10 -0.20
#